data_AF-A0A9D8BWQ2-F1
#
_entry.id   AF-A0A9D8BWQ2-F1
#
_cell.length_a   1.000
_cell.length_b   1.000
_cell.length_c   1.000
_cell.angle_alpha   90.00
_cell.angle_beta   90.00
_cell.angle_gamma   90.00
#
_symmetry.space_group_name_H-M   'P 1'
#
loop_
_entity.id
_entity.type
_entity.pdbx_description
1 polymer ?
#
loop_
_entity_poly.entity_id
_entity_poly.type
_entity_poly.pdbx_seq_one_letter_code
_entity_poly.pdbx_strand_id
1 'polypeptide(L)' 'LDADGRVVFGATVELEEVESGHTVTYQIVGDDEADIKKGKISVSSPIARAMIGKYEGDPIDVQAPGGVKSYEVLAVRYE' A
#
# COMPACT_ATOMS: atom_id res chain seq x y z
N LEU A 1 -3.76 16.97 -8.53
CA LEU A 1 -4.58 15.95 -7.82
C LEU A 1 -4.21 16.06 -6.36
N ASP A 2 -4.84 17.00 -5.66
CA ASP A 2 -4.65 17.17 -4.23
C ASP A 2 -5.44 16.07 -3.53
N ALA A 3 -4.81 14.90 -3.41
CA ALA A 3 -5.38 13.79 -2.67
C ALA A 3 -5.26 14.00 -1.14
N ASP A 4 -4.80 15.17 -0.69
CA ASP A 4 -4.70 15.56 0.73
C ASP A 4 -3.89 14.56 1.57
N GLY A 5 -2.87 13.94 0.98
CA GLY A 5 -2.07 12.91 1.67
C GLY A 5 -2.73 11.52 1.75
N ARG A 6 -3.96 11.36 1.22
CA ARG A 6 -4.66 10.07 1.22
C ARG A 6 -4.15 9.13 0.13
N VAL A 7 -4.03 7.86 0.44
CA VAL A 7 -3.70 6.84 -0.54
C VAL A 7 -4.82 6.70 -1.57
N VAL A 8 -4.47 6.86 -2.85
CA VAL A 8 -5.38 6.70 -3.99
C VAL A 8 -4.70 5.90 -5.11
N PHE A 9 -5.44 5.59 -6.17
CA PHE A 9 -4.87 5.04 -7.38
C PHE A 9 -3.73 5.94 -7.91
N GLY A 10 -2.60 5.33 -8.30
CA GLY A 10 -1.38 6.00 -8.72
C GLY A 10 -0.42 6.37 -7.58
N ALA A 11 -0.86 6.32 -6.32
CA ALA A 11 -0.01 6.66 -5.18
C ALA A 11 1.06 5.57 -4.93
N THR A 12 2.24 6.03 -4.55
CA THR A 12 3.35 5.21 -4.05
C THR A 12 3.35 5.30 -2.53
N VAL A 13 3.17 4.17 -1.86
CA VAL A 13 2.99 4.06 -0.42
C VAL A 13 4.13 3.26 0.18
N GLU A 14 4.74 3.80 1.23
CA GLU A 14 5.72 3.11 2.05
C GLU A 14 5.02 2.54 3.28
N LEU A 15 5.24 1.26 3.55
CA LEU A 15 4.60 0.51 4.63
C LEU A 15 5.68 -0.13 5.50
N GLU A 16 5.44 -0.21 6.80
CA GLU A 16 6.24 -1.02 7.72
C GLU A 16 5.41 -2.17 8.29
N GLU A 17 5.92 -3.40 8.25
CA GLU A 17 5.29 -4.55 8.91
C GLU A 17 5.51 -4.46 10.42
N VAL A 18 4.43 -4.34 11.20
CA VAL A 18 4.49 -4.07 12.65
C VAL A 18 5.24 -5.15 13.42
N GLU A 19 5.10 -6.43 13.01
CA GLU A 19 5.73 -7.54 13.73
C GLU A 19 7.22 -7.69 13.43
N SER A 20 7.63 -7.42 12.19
CA SER A 20 9.00 -7.71 11.73
C SER A 20 9.88 -6.45 11.58
N GLY A 21 9.27 -5.26 11.56
CA GLY A 21 9.93 -3.99 11.26
C GLY A 21 10.39 -3.87 9.81
N HIS A 22 9.98 -4.78 8.91
CA HIS A 22 10.36 -4.67 7.50
C HIS A 22 9.56 -3.60 6.79
N THR A 23 10.27 -2.69 6.15
CA THR A 23 9.69 -1.67 5.29
C THR A 23 9.57 -2.17 3.85
N VAL A 24 8.42 -1.93 3.22
CA VAL A 24 8.15 -2.24 1.81
C VAL A 24 7.49 -1.04 1.14
N THR A 25 7.76 -0.84 -0.14
CA THR A 25 7.17 0.26 -0.91
C THR A 25 6.37 -0.29 -2.08
N TYR A 26 5.13 0.17 -2.23
CA TYR A 26 4.26 -0.25 -3.32
C TYR A 26 3.58 0.93 -4.02
N GLN A 27 3.51 0.87 -5.35
CA GLN A 27 2.70 1.77 -6.16
C GLN A 27 1.40 1.09 -6.57
N ILE A 28 0.28 1.78 -6.34
CA ILE A 28 -1.05 1.30 -6.74
C ILE A 28 -1.28 1.63 -8.21
N VAL A 29 -1.38 0.61 -9.05
CA VAL A 29 -1.57 0.73 -10.51
C VAL A 29 -2.76 -0.09 -10.99
N GLY A 30 -3.07 -0.04 -12.28
CA GLY A 30 -4.09 -0.88 -12.92
C GLY A 30 -3.67 -2.36 -12.94
N ASP A 31 -4.63 -3.24 -13.20
CA ASP A 31 -4.37 -4.68 -13.32
C ASP A 31 -3.39 -5.01 -14.45
N ASP A 32 -3.43 -4.26 -15.56
CA ASP A 32 -2.57 -4.47 -16.73
C ASP A 32 -1.11 -4.06 -16.47
N GLU A 33 -0.87 -3.09 -15.58
CA GLU A 33 0.46 -2.54 -15.27
C GLU A 33 1.10 -3.13 -14.00
N ALA A 34 0.40 -4.02 -13.30
CA ALA A 34 0.85 -4.61 -12.04
C ALA A 34 2.10 -5.50 -12.24
N ASP A 35 3.16 -5.24 -11.48
CA ASP A 35 4.42 -5.98 -11.50
C ASP A 35 5.05 -5.94 -10.10
N ILE A 36 4.81 -7.01 -9.34
CA ILE A 36 5.28 -7.12 -7.94
C ILE A 36 6.80 -6.99 -7.81
N LYS A 37 7.56 -7.40 -8.85
CA LYS A 37 9.02 -7.30 -8.83
C LYS A 37 9.51 -5.86 -8.89
N LYS A 38 8.66 -4.96 -9.40
CA LYS A 38 8.90 -3.52 -9.46
C LYS A 38 8.17 -2.75 -8.36
N GLY A 39 7.60 -3.46 -7.37
CA GLY A 39 6.76 -2.83 -6.35
C GLY A 39 5.44 -2.27 -6.89
N LYS A 40 4.98 -2.70 -8.06
CA LYS A 40 3.70 -2.25 -8.63
C LYS A 40 2.63 -3.27 -8.33
N ILE A 41 1.59 -2.85 -7.63
CA ILE A 41 0.47 -3.71 -7.25
C ILE A 41 -0.80 -3.23 -7.92
N SER A 42 -1.64 -4.18 -8.35
CA SER A 42 -2.96 -3.82 -8.86
C SER A 42 -3.81 -3.24 -7.74
N VAL A 43 -4.63 -2.23 -8.07
CA VAL A 43 -5.72 -1.71 -7.24
C VAL A 43 -6.71 -2.80 -6.80
N SER A 44 -6.79 -3.92 -7.53
CA SER A 44 -7.62 -5.07 -7.17
C SER A 44 -7.02 -5.93 -6.04
N SER A 45 -5.73 -5.75 -5.72
CA SER A 45 -5.02 -6.54 -4.71
C SER A 45 -5.53 -6.26 -3.30
N PRO A 46 -5.56 -7.27 -2.40
CA PRO A 46 -6.01 -7.08 -1.01
C PRO A 46 -5.25 -5.97 -0.28
N ILE A 47 -3.92 -5.91 -0.46
CA ILE A 47 -3.07 -4.88 0.14
C ILE A 47 -3.38 -3.48 -0.39
N ALA A 48 -3.56 -3.32 -1.71
CA ALA A 48 -3.96 -2.03 -2.29
C ALA A 48 -5.29 -1.56 -1.70
N ARG A 49 -6.30 -2.45 -1.68
CA ARG A 49 -7.63 -2.13 -1.14
C ARG A 49 -7.60 -1.75 0.34
N ALA A 50 -6.73 -2.37 1.14
CA ALA A 50 -6.55 -2.03 2.55
C ALA A 50 -5.93 -0.65 2.75
N MET A 51 -5.10 -0.19 1.80
CA MET A 51 -4.47 1.13 1.83
C MET A 51 -5.37 2.26 1.31
N ILE A 52 -6.22 2.00 0.31
CA ILE A 52 -7.02 3.07 -0.33
C ILE A 52 -7.82 3.86 0.72
N GLY A 53 -7.65 5.18 0.71
CA GLY A 53 -8.32 6.12 1.63
C GLY A 53 -7.64 6.30 2.99
N LYS A 54 -6.53 5.61 3.25
CA LYS A 54 -5.69 5.77 4.44
C LYS A 54 -4.70 6.92 4.30
N TYR A 55 -4.16 7.36 5.42
CA TYR A 55 -3.18 8.45 5.50
C TYR A 55 -1.88 7.98 6.13
N GLU A 56 -0.84 8.81 6.05
CA GLU A 56 0.41 8.61 6.79
C GLU A 56 0.13 8.49 8.29
N GLY A 57 0.69 7.45 8.92
CA GLY A 57 0.47 7.08 10.32
C GLY A 57 -0.74 6.16 10.55
N ASP A 58 -1.56 5.86 9.54
CA ASP A 58 -2.66 4.93 9.71
C ASP A 58 -2.19 3.47 9.67
N PRO A 59 -2.73 2.59 10.54
CA PRO A 59 -2.55 1.16 10.42
C PRO A 59 -3.49 0.57 9.36
N ILE A 60 -3.02 -0.50 8.71
CA ILE A 60 -3.76 -1.34 7.78
C ILE A 60 -3.57 -2.82 8.12
N ASP A 61 -4.62 -3.60 7.94
CA ASP A 61 -4.58 -5.05 8.10
C ASP A 61 -4.86 -5.71 6.75
N VAL A 62 -3.96 -6.60 6.34
CA VAL A 62 -4.01 -7.29 5.06
C VAL A 62 -4.20 -8.78 5.30
N GLN A 63 -5.26 -9.35 4.73
CA GLN A 63 -5.42 -10.80 4.72
C GLN A 63 -4.46 -11.42 3.69
N ALA A 64 -3.46 -12.15 4.18
CA ALA A 64 -2.57 -12.97 3.39
C ALA A 64 -2.89 -14.47 3.62
N PRO A 65 -2.49 -15.37 2.70
CA PRO A 65 -2.71 -16.81 2.88
C PRO A 65 -2.10 -17.40 4.17
N GLY A 66 -1.06 -16.75 4.72
CA GLY A 66 -0.40 -17.15 5.96
C GLY A 66 -1.00 -16.55 7.23
N GLY A 67 -2.06 -15.74 7.13
CA GLY A 67 -2.65 -15.00 8.25
C GLY A 67 -2.86 -13.52 7.94
N VAL A 68 -3.38 -12.79 8.93
CA VAL A 68 -3.48 -11.32 8.85
C VAL A 68 -2.10 -10.74 9.09
N LYS A 69 -1.65 -9.85 8.20
CA LYS A 69 -0.45 -9.04 8.39
C LYS A 69 -0.83 -7.60 8.65
N SER A 70 -0.30 -7.02 9.72
CA SER A 70 -0.51 -5.62 10.08
C SER A 70 0.65 -4.76 9.58
N TYR A 71 0.32 -3.67 8.91
CA TYR A 71 1.27 -2.68 8.42
C TYR A 71 0.90 -1.28 8.91
N GLU A 72 1.89 -0.41 9.03
CA GLU A 72 1.69 1.03 9.25
C GLU A 72 2.10 1.80 7.99
N VAL A 73 1.28 2.78 7.58
CA VAL A 73 1.59 3.66 6.45
C VAL A 73 2.62 4.69 6.90
N LEU A 74 3.86 4.55 6.43
CA LEU A 74 4.93 5.48 6.77
C LEU A 74 4.89 6.75 5.92
N ALA A 75 4.68 6.59 4.62
CA ALA A 75 4.70 7.71 3.68
C ALA A 75 3.78 7.51 2.48
N VAL A 76 3.18 8.59 1.97
CA VAL A 76 2.37 8.58 0.75
C VAL A 76 2.91 9.61 -0.25
N ARG A 77 3.29 9.15 -1.44
CA ARG A 77 3.88 9.96 -2.50
C ARG A 77 3.06 9.83 -3.79
N TYR A 78 3.08 10.90 -4.59
CA TYR A 78 2.41 10.95 -5.89
C TYR A 78 3.48 11.33 -6.92
N GLU A 79 3.74 10.43 -7.87
CA GLU A 79 4.71 10.63 -8.96
C GLU A 79 3.99 10.77 -10.31
#